data_AF-A0A089Q0V1-F1
#
_entry.id   AF-A0A089Q0V1-F1
#
_cell.length_a   1.000
_cell.length_b   1.000
_cell.length_c   1.000
_cell.angle_alpha   90.00
_cell.angle_beta   90.00
_cell.angle_gamma   90.00
#
_symmetry.space_group_name_H-M   'P 1'
#
loop_
_entity.id
_entity.type
_entity.pdbx_description
1 polymer ?
#
loop_
_entity_poly.entity_id
_entity_poly.type
_entity_poly.pdbx_seq_one_letter_code
_entity_poly.pdbx_strand_id
1 'polypeptide(L)'
;MVGGSKVRGPADEVTLICAAGGDPKKAASCLLSYVVLIMSVAPSLSKDNRGSILSAMMKVLDVSKETRIKTDDVEFIMQNLSSMGLWFHAKAI
;
A
#
# COMPACT_ATOMS: atom_id res chain seq x y z
N MET A 1 13.77 23.54 -26.83
CA MET A 1 12.64 22.63 -26.61
C MET A 1 13.19 21.38 -25.96
N VAL A 2 13.20 21.34 -24.62
CA VAL A 2 13.77 20.19 -23.90
C VAL A 2 12.66 19.15 -23.76
N GLY A 3 12.86 17.99 -24.39
CA GLY A 3 11.91 16.90 -24.44
C GLY A 3 11.50 16.47 -23.04
N GLY A 4 10.19 16.42 -22.80
CA GLY A 4 9.62 15.96 -21.55
C GLY A 4 9.98 14.51 -21.32
N SER A 5 10.85 14.25 -20.35
CA SER A 5 11.02 12.94 -19.75
C SER A 5 9.70 12.54 -19.10
N LYS A 6 8.87 11.82 -19.85
CA LYS A 6 7.72 11.09 -19.33
C LYS A 6 8.30 9.96 -18.48
N VAL A 7 8.55 10.25 -17.20
CA VAL A 7 8.81 9.22 -16.19
C VAL A 7 7.57 8.33 -16.20
N ARG A 8 7.63 7.19 -16.90
CA ARG A 8 6.63 6.13 -16.71
C ARG A 8 6.75 5.73 -15.24
N GLY A 9 5.70 5.97 -14.47
CA GLY A 9 5.64 5.59 -13.06
C GLY A 9 5.91 4.09 -12.88
N PRO A 10 6.32 3.66 -11.68
CA PRO A 10 6.67 2.27 -11.43
C PRO A 10 5.41 1.40 -11.39
N ALA A 11 5.11 0.76 -12.53
CA ALA A 11 4.01 -0.19 -12.78
C ALA A 11 2.57 0.36 -12.58
N ASP A 12 1.69 0.15 -13.56
CA ASP A 12 0.26 0.50 -13.46
C ASP A 12 -0.45 -0.21 -12.28
N GLU A 13 0.18 -1.25 -11.75
CA GLU A 13 -0.26 -2.08 -10.64
C GLU A 13 0.95 -2.69 -9.91
N VAL A 14 0.87 -2.79 -8.59
CA VAL A 14 1.82 -3.54 -7.75
C VAL A 14 1.06 -4.35 -6.71
N THR A 15 1.36 -5.65 -6.62
CA THR A 15 0.85 -6.53 -5.57
C THR A 15 2.00 -7.05 -4.70
N LEU A 16 1.83 -6.98 -3.38
CA LEU A 16 2.74 -7.55 -2.40
C LEU A 16 1.97 -8.50 -1.48
N ILE A 17 2.57 -9.66 -1.22
CA ILE A 17 2.06 -10.63 -0.26
C ILE A 17 3.14 -10.85 0.78
N CYS A 18 2.81 -10.61 2.04
CA CYS A 18 3.74 -10.81 3.14
C CYS A 18 3.25 -11.91 4.08
N ALA A 19 3.97 -13.02 4.12
CA ALA A 19 3.67 -14.17 4.97
C ALA A 19 3.98 -13.87 6.44
N ALA A 20 3.14 -13.06 7.09
CA ALA A 20 3.27 -12.76 8.51
C ALA A 20 2.91 -13.97 9.39
N GLY A 21 2.05 -14.88 8.91
CA GLY A 21 1.68 -16.10 9.64
C GLY A 21 1.10 -15.85 11.03
N GLY A 22 0.44 -14.71 11.23
CA GLY A 22 -0.07 -14.27 12.54
C GLY A 22 0.99 -13.70 13.50
N ASP A 23 2.27 -13.63 13.12
CA ASP A 23 3.32 -13.02 13.93
C ASP A 23 3.28 -11.48 13.81
N PRO A 24 2.98 -10.75 14.90
CA PRO A 24 2.86 -9.29 14.88
C PRO A 24 4.18 -8.58 14.55
N LYS A 25 5.35 -9.17 14.86
CA LYS A 25 6.66 -8.57 14.51
C LYS A 25 6.90 -8.66 13.01
N LYS A 26 6.55 -9.79 12.39
CA LYS A 26 6.63 -9.94 10.94
C LYS A 26 5.63 -9.03 10.25
N ALA A 27 4.40 -8.95 10.76
CA ALA A 27 3.37 -8.06 10.25
C ALA A 27 3.82 -6.58 10.24
N ALA A 28 4.46 -6.12 11.32
CA ALA A 28 5.02 -4.77 11.39
C ALA A 28 6.12 -4.53 10.33
N SER A 29 7.00 -5.52 10.11
CA SER A 29 8.00 -5.46 9.03
C SER A 29 7.36 -5.39 7.64
N CYS A 30 6.28 -6.14 7.41
CA CYS A 30 5.51 -6.09 6.15
C CYS A 30 4.92 -4.70 5.92
N LEU A 31 4.32 -4.11 6.96
CA LEU A 31 3.72 -2.78 6.87
C LEU A 31 4.77 -1.74 6.48
N LEU A 32 5.97 -1.79 7.05
CA LEU A 32 7.06 -0.90 6.68
C LEU A 32 7.39 -0.98 5.17
N SER A 33 7.44 -2.19 4.61
CA SER A 33 7.65 -2.37 3.17
C SER A 33 6.52 -1.75 2.33
N TYR A 34 5.28 -1.88 2.78
CA TYR A 34 4.13 -1.29 2.08
C TYR A 34 4.15 0.24 2.15
N VAL A 35 4.57 0.82 3.27
CA VAL A 35 4.74 2.28 3.42
C VAL A 35 5.76 2.82 2.41
N VAL A 36 6.91 2.15 2.29
CA VAL A 36 7.92 2.51 1.28
C VAL A 36 7.34 2.43 -0.12
N LEU A 37 6.54 1.39 -0.41
CA LEU A 37 5.91 1.25 -1.71
C LEU A 37 4.93 2.39 -2.00
N ILE A 38 4.04 2.72 -1.07
CA ILE A 38 3.08 3.84 -1.20
C ILE A 38 3.80 5.14 -1.55
N MET A 39 4.92 5.42 -0.86
CA MET A 39 5.72 6.62 -1.14
C MET A 39 6.37 6.61 -2.53
N SER A 40 6.68 5.42 -3.06
CA SER A 40 7.29 5.26 -4.38
C SER A 40 6.30 5.32 -5.54
N VAL A 41 5.09 4.78 -5.36
CA VAL A 41 4.06 4.73 -6.41
C VAL A 41 3.24 6.01 -6.46
N ALA A 42 3.11 6.72 -5.33
CA ALA A 42 2.34 7.95 -5.23
C ALA A 42 3.14 9.06 -4.51
N PRO A 43 4.19 9.61 -5.13
CA PRO A 43 4.98 10.68 -4.52
C PRO A 43 4.20 12.00 -4.34
N SER A 44 3.18 12.24 -5.17
CA SER A 44 2.28 13.41 -5.13
C SER A 44 1.27 13.41 -3.97
N LEU A 45 1.13 12.28 -3.28
CA LEU A 45 0.08 12.05 -2.30
C LEU A 45 0.23 13.00 -1.10
N SER A 46 -0.85 13.75 -0.79
CA SER A 46 -0.86 14.77 0.26
C SER A 46 -0.54 14.19 1.64
N LYS A 47 -0.06 15.03 2.58
CA LYS A 47 0.24 14.57 3.95
C LYS A 47 -0.98 13.96 4.64
N ASP A 48 -2.17 14.53 4.43
CA ASP A 48 -3.42 14.04 5.02
C ASP A 48 -3.82 12.67 4.44
N ASN A 49 -3.65 12.49 3.14
CA ASN A 49 -3.92 11.20 2.48
C ASN A 49 -2.92 10.13 2.95
N ARG A 50 -1.63 10.49 3.12
CA ARG A 50 -0.62 9.57 3.67
C ARG A 50 -0.96 9.13 5.09
N GLY A 51 -1.36 10.08 5.96
CA GLY A 51 -1.78 9.77 7.33
C GLY A 51 -3.01 8.84 7.36
N SER A 52 -3.96 9.07 6.47
CA SER A 52 -5.16 8.23 6.34
C SER A 52 -4.82 6.80 5.89
N ILE A 53 -3.91 6.64 4.92
CA ILE A 53 -3.45 5.33 4.46
C ILE A 53 -2.72 4.58 5.58
N LEU A 54 -1.80 5.25 6.28
CA LEU A 54 -1.06 4.66 7.40
C LEU A 54 -1.99 4.22 8.54
N SER A 55 -3.00 5.05 8.87
CA SER A 55 -4.00 4.71 9.89
C SER A 55 -4.81 3.46 9.50
N ALA A 56 -5.23 3.39 8.24
CA ALA A 56 -5.96 2.24 7.71
C ALA A 56 -5.10 0.96 7.66
N MET A 57 -3.81 1.06 7.33
CA MET A 57 -2.86 -0.06 7.38
C MET A 57 -2.76 -0.69 8.78
N MET A 58 -2.70 0.15 9.83
CA MET A 58 -2.67 -0.33 11.21
C MET A 58 -3.97 -1.07 11.57
N LYS A 59 -5.13 -0.56 11.11
CA LYS A 59 -6.43 -1.21 11.33
C LYS A 59 -6.58 -2.55 10.61
N VAL A 60 -5.94 -2.73 9.45
CA VAL A 60 -5.95 -4.01 8.72
C VAL A 60 -5.31 -5.13 9.52
N LEU A 61 -4.36 -4.83 10.41
CA LEU A 61 -3.77 -5.86 11.28
C LEU A 61 -4.79 -6.44 12.26
N ASP A 62 -5.69 -5.62 12.80
CA ASP A 62 -6.69 -6.03 13.80
C ASP A 62 -7.93 -6.66 13.18
N VAL A 63 -8.20 -6.40 11.90
CA VAL A 63 -9.46 -6.77 11.25
C VAL A 63 -9.17 -7.59 9.99
N SER A 64 -9.66 -8.83 9.94
CA SER A 64 -9.58 -9.73 8.75
C SER A 64 -10.42 -9.26 7.55
N LYS A 65 -10.73 -7.97 7.46
CA LYS A 65 -11.54 -7.37 6.40
C LYS A 65 -10.64 -6.67 5.39
N GLU A 66 -11.06 -6.73 4.13
CA GLU A 66 -10.47 -5.92 3.06
C GLU A 66 -10.70 -4.44 3.36
N THR A 67 -9.65 -3.64 3.22
CA THR A 67 -9.68 -2.18 3.33
C THR A 67 -9.25 -1.58 2.01
N ARG A 68 -10.10 -0.73 1.43
CA ARG A 68 -9.84 -0.02 0.19
C ARG A 68 -9.70 1.47 0.46
N ILE A 69 -8.69 2.08 -0.14
CA ILE A 69 -8.44 3.52 -0.04
C ILE A 69 -8.18 4.03 -1.43
N LYS A 70 -9.07 4.88 -1.91
CA LYS A 70 -8.97 5.50 -3.21
C LYS A 70 -8.44 6.93 -3.05
N THR A 71 -7.38 7.24 -3.78
CA THR A 71 -6.87 8.60 -3.97
C THR A 71 -7.12 9.03 -5.42
N ASP A 72 -6.74 10.25 -5.76
CA ASP A 72 -6.92 10.79 -7.11
C ASP A 72 -6.11 10.00 -8.17
N ASP A 73 -4.92 9.52 -7.78
CA ASP A 73 -3.98 8.85 -8.69
C ASP A 73 -3.94 7.32 -8.52
N VAL A 74 -4.24 6.81 -7.31
CA VAL A 74 -3.99 5.40 -6.94
C VAL A 74 -5.09 4.85 -6.03
N GLU A 75 -5.50 3.61 -6.28
CA GLU A 75 -6.32 2.78 -5.37
C GLU A 75 -5.41 1.80 -4.62
N PHE A 76 -5.52 1.81 -3.29
CA PHE A 76 -4.84 0.88 -2.40
C PHE A 76 -5.84 -0.12 -1.82
N ILE A 77 -5.55 -1.41 -1.91
CA ILE A 77 -6.35 -2.49 -1.36
C ILE A 77 -5.46 -3.29 -0.41
N MET A 78 -5.96 -3.54 0.79
CA MET A 78 -5.21 -4.20 1.86
C MET A 78 -6.09 -5.21 2.56
N GLN A 79 -5.56 -6.40 2.83
CA GLN A 79 -6.32 -7.45 3.50
C GLN A 79 -5.42 -8.27 4.41
N ASN A 80 -5.87 -8.53 5.63
CA ASN A 80 -5.25 -9.51 6.51
C ASN A 80 -5.90 -10.87 6.28
N LEU A 81 -5.18 -11.75 5.58
CA LEU A 81 -5.54 -13.15 5.43
C LEU A 81 -4.89 -13.90 6.60
N SER A 82 -5.64 -14.10 7.68
CA SER A 82 -5.11 -14.68 8.93
C SER A 82 -4.33 -15.99 8.77
N SER A 83 -4.56 -16.75 7.69
CA SER A 83 -3.82 -17.98 7.33
C SER A 83 -2.74 -17.82 6.25
N MET A 84 -2.75 -16.75 5.45
CA MET A 84 -1.83 -16.56 4.30
C MET A 84 -0.92 -15.34 4.43
N GLY A 85 -1.21 -14.43 5.38
CA GLY A 85 -0.44 -13.22 5.63
C GLY A 85 -1.17 -11.93 5.23
N LEU A 86 -0.41 -10.86 5.06
CA LEU A 86 -0.94 -9.56 4.67
C LEU A 86 -0.87 -9.43 3.15
N TRP A 87 -2.00 -9.12 2.53
CA TRP A 87 -2.10 -8.82 1.12
C TRP A 87 -2.19 -7.31 0.93
N PHE A 88 -1.40 -6.77 0.00
CA PHE A 88 -1.39 -5.36 -0.38
C PHE A 88 -1.40 -5.26 -1.89
N HIS A 89 -2.23 -4.39 -2.43
CA HIS A 89 -2.34 -4.11 -3.84
C HIS A 89 -2.47 -2.61 -4.05
N ALA A 90 -1.71 -2.05 -4.98
CA ALA A 90 -1.79 -0.66 -5.40
C ALA A 90 -2.00 -0.62 -6.90
N LYS A 91 -2.96 0.18 -7.37
CA LYS A 91 -3.30 0.30 -8.79
C LYS A 91 -3.49 1.76 -9.16
N ALA A 92 -2.85 2.22 -10.23
CA ALA A 92 -3.07 3.56 -10.78
C ALA A 92 -4.48 3.68 -11.39
N ILE A 93 -5.10 4.86 -11.28
CA ILE A 93 -6.48 5.14 -11.72
C ILE A 93 -6.48 6.11 -12.90
#